data_AF-A0A0V1JX93-F1
#
_entry.id   AF-A0A0V1JX93-F1
#
_cell.length_a   1.000
_cell.length_b   1.000
_cell.length_c   1.000
_cell.angle_alpha   90.00
_cell.angle_beta   90.00
_cell.angle_gamma   90.00
#
_symmetry.space_group_name_H-M   'P 1'
#
loop_
_entity.id
_entity.type
_entity.pdbx_description
1 polymer ?
#
loop_
_entity_poly.entity_id
_entity_poly.type
_entity_poly.pdbx_seq_one_letter_code
_entity_poly.pdbx_strand_id
1 'polypeptide(L)'
;MGFVQTNKHYTKVVAKLNDLVFQILGTPSGKFWKDLNLEFSPSFVKKKLLPKSWSKVSTKFSHIPYCENLLSLFLKLEPSERITADDALQHCYFATLPKAIHHIPQTSSIFSVPGVYLIPDITCDNSHL
;
A
#
# COMPACT_ATOMS: atom_id res chain seq x y z
N MET A 1 -14.38 -34.89 8.95
CA MET A 1 -14.24 -33.51 9.49
C MET A 1 -12.86 -33.38 10.10
N GLY A 2 -11.89 -32.87 9.34
CA GLY A 2 -10.53 -32.60 9.86
C GLY A 2 -10.50 -31.20 10.46
N PHE A 3 -10.47 -31.09 11.79
CA PHE A 3 -10.14 -29.83 12.44
C PHE A 3 -8.67 -29.53 12.13
N VAL A 4 -8.42 -28.50 11.32
CA VAL A 4 -7.07 -27.96 11.15
C VAL A 4 -6.67 -27.42 12.53
N GLN A 5 -5.78 -28.13 13.21
CA GLN A 5 -5.15 -27.68 14.45
C GLN A 5 -4.34 -26.42 14.10
N THR A 6 -4.96 -25.24 14.18
CA THR A 6 -4.27 -23.98 13.90
C THR A 6 -3.19 -23.79 14.95
N ASN A 7 -1.94 -23.71 14.49
CA ASN A 7 -0.78 -23.53 15.37
C ASN A 7 -0.92 -22.18 16.11
N LYS A 8 -1.03 -22.21 17.44
CA LYS A 8 -1.26 -21.03 18.30
C LYS A 8 -0.22 -19.91 18.12
N HIS A 9 0.97 -20.25 17.61
CA HIS A 9 1.99 -19.27 17.27
C HIS A 9 1.65 -18.50 15.98
N TYR A 10 1.13 -19.21 14.97
CA TYR A 10 0.74 -18.63 13.69
C TYR A 10 -0.42 -17.64 13.83
N THR A 11 -1.44 -17.99 14.60
CA THR A 11 -2.59 -17.10 14.88
C THR A 11 -2.18 -15.81 15.59
N LYS A 12 -1.21 -15.86 16.52
CA LYS A 12 -0.66 -14.65 17.16
C LYS A 12 0.05 -13.71 16.18
N VAL A 13 0.80 -14.26 15.21
CA VAL A 13 1.51 -13.46 14.21
C VAL A 13 0.52 -12.78 13.27
N VAL A 14 -0.49 -13.52 12.80
CA VAL A 14 -1.55 -12.98 11.94
C VAL A 14 -2.34 -11.88 12.64
N ALA A 15 -2.73 -12.08 13.90
CA ALA A 15 -3.42 -11.07 14.69
C ALA A 15 -2.58 -9.79 14.84
N LYS A 16 -1.28 -9.93 15.10
CA LYS A 16 -0.38 -8.77 15.22
C LYS A 16 -0.22 -8.01 13.90
N LEU A 17 -0.16 -8.72 12.77
CA LEU A 17 -0.09 -8.09 11.45
C LEU A 17 -1.39 -7.31 11.15
N ASN A 18 -2.55 -7.91 11.42
CA ASN A 18 -3.85 -7.26 11.24
C ASN A 18 -3.96 -5.97 12.08
N ASP A 19 -3.52 -6.02 13.34
CA ASP A 19 -3.53 -4.87 14.24
C ASP A 19 -2.65 -3.70 13.71
N LEU A 20 -1.53 -3.99 13.04
CA LEU A 20 -0.68 -2.96 12.43
C LEU A 20 -1.35 -2.32 11.21
N VAL A 21 -1.99 -3.12 10.36
CA VAL A 21 -2.72 -2.64 9.19
C VAL A 21 -3.88 -1.73 9.62
N PHE A 22 -4.70 -2.18 10.58
CA PHE A 22 -5.87 -1.41 11.05
C PHE A 22 -5.49 -0.14 11.82
N GLN A 23 -4.30 -0.06 12.40
CA GLN A 23 -3.79 1.21 12.96
C GLN A 23 -3.57 2.30 11.92
N ILE A 24 -3.37 1.92 10.66
CA ILE A 24 -3.14 2.86 9.56
C ILE A 24 -4.44 3.05 8.77
N LEU A 25 -5.09 1.96 8.37
CA LEU A 25 -6.26 1.97 7.50
C LEU A 25 -7.59 2.13 8.25
N GLY A 26 -7.57 2.14 9.58
CA GLY A 26 -8.77 2.14 10.40
C GLY A 26 -9.36 0.75 10.60
N THR A 27 -10.39 0.68 11.45
CA THR A 27 -11.07 -0.59 11.73
C THR A 27 -11.92 -0.99 10.51
N PRO A 28 -11.82 -2.23 10.01
CA PRO A 28 -12.67 -2.70 8.93
C PRO A 28 -14.15 -2.56 9.31
N SER A 29 -14.94 -2.04 8.37
CA SER A 29 -16.38 -1.90 8.52
C SER A 29 -17.05 -2.41 7.25
N GLY A 30 -18.25 -2.98 7.37
CA GLY A 30 -18.98 -3.53 6.23
C GLY A 30 -19.30 -5.02 6.38
N LYS A 31 -20.07 -5.54 5.42
CA LYS A 31 -20.53 -6.94 5.41
C LYS A 31 -19.40 -7.90 5.08
N PHE A 32 -18.57 -7.56 4.08
CA PHE A 32 -17.39 -8.33 3.67
C PHE A 32 -16.53 -8.79 4.85
N TRP A 33 -16.24 -7.88 5.79
CA TRP A 33 -15.39 -8.17 6.96
C TRP A 33 -16.06 -8.99 8.05
N LYS A 34 -17.40 -8.93 8.16
CA LYS A 34 -18.16 -9.75 9.11
C LYS A 34 -18.15 -11.22 8.67
N ASP A 35 -18.17 -11.45 7.36
CA ASP A 35 -18.26 -12.79 6.79
C ASP A 35 -16.91 -13.53 6.83
N LEU A 36 -15.79 -12.80 6.88
CA LEU A 36 -14.44 -13.36 6.89
C LEU A 36 -13.96 -13.92 8.25
N ASN A 37 -14.75 -13.76 9.33
CA ASN A 37 -14.46 -14.24 10.69
C ASN A 37 -12.98 -14.05 11.11
N LEU A 38 -12.42 -12.88 10.82
CA LEU A 38 -10.99 -12.63 11.02
C LEU A 38 -10.63 -12.60 12.50
N GLU A 39 -9.48 -13.20 12.83
CA GLU A 39 -8.87 -13.04 14.14
C GLU A 39 -8.18 -11.67 14.24
N PHE A 40 -8.70 -10.82 15.12
CA PHE A 40 -8.06 -9.58 15.56
C PHE A 40 -8.15 -9.47 17.08
N SER A 41 -7.27 -8.64 17.67
CA SER A 41 -7.25 -8.50 19.12
C SER A 41 -8.58 -7.92 19.65
N PRO A 42 -9.15 -8.44 20.76
CA PRO A 42 -10.37 -7.89 21.38
C PRO A 42 -10.29 -6.40 21.72
N SER A 43 -9.07 -5.85 21.87
CA SER A 43 -8.83 -4.43 22.11
C SER A 43 -9.13 -3.55 20.89
N PHE A 44 -9.05 -4.08 19.66
CA PHE A 44 -9.40 -3.36 18.43
C PHE A 44 -10.90 -3.30 18.18
N VAL A 45 -11.63 -4.37 18.50
CA VAL A 45 -13.11 -4.43 18.33
C VAL A 45 -13.80 -3.30 19.07
N LYS A 46 -13.26 -2.92 20.23
CA LYS A 46 -13.81 -1.86 21.08
C LYS A 46 -13.42 -0.45 20.62
N LYS A 47 -12.35 -0.30 19.83
CA LYS A 47 -11.84 0.99 19.36
C LYS A 47 -12.13 1.13 17.87
N LYS A 48 -13.16 1.91 17.51
CA LYS A 48 -13.39 2.32 16.12
C LYS A 48 -12.28 3.28 15.71
N LEU A 49 -11.23 2.77 15.06
CA LEU A 49 -10.13 3.57 14.54
C LEU A 49 -10.51 4.16 13.18
N LEU A 50 -10.17 5.43 12.99
CA LEU A 50 -10.29 6.10 11.72
C LEU A 50 -9.00 5.93 10.91
N PRO A 51 -9.09 5.87 9.57
CA PRO A 51 -7.90 5.87 8.71
C PRO A 51 -7.02 7.09 9.00
N LYS A 52 -5.71 6.86 9.06
CA LYS A 52 -4.72 7.94 9.17
C LYS A 52 -4.43 8.49 7.77
N SER A 53 -4.16 9.79 7.69
CA SER A 53 -3.55 10.37 6.48
C SER A 53 -2.13 9.84 6.31
N TRP A 54 -1.71 9.61 5.06
CA TRP A 54 -0.38 9.06 4.74
C TRP A 54 0.74 10.01 5.17
N SER A 55 0.55 11.34 5.09
CA SER A 55 1.45 12.33 5.68
C SER A 55 1.77 12.08 7.17
N LYS A 56 0.79 11.59 7.94
CA LYS A 56 0.98 11.27 9.37
C LYS A 56 1.71 9.94 9.59
N VAL A 57 1.69 9.06 8.60
CA VAL A 57 2.45 7.79 8.61
C VAL A 57 3.92 8.07 8.28
N SER A 58 4.16 8.91 7.27
CA SER A 58 5.49 9.43 6.95
C SER A 58 5.40 10.78 6.28
N THR A 59 6.20 11.74 6.75
CA THR A 59 6.31 13.07 6.14
C THR A 59 6.85 13.01 4.72
N LYS A 60 7.54 11.93 4.31
CA LYS A 60 8.05 11.77 2.94
C LYS A 60 6.94 11.81 1.89
N PHE A 61 5.75 11.31 2.22
CA PHE A 61 4.64 11.22 1.27
C PHE A 61 4.01 12.58 0.94
N SER A 62 4.13 13.57 1.83
CA SER A 62 3.60 14.91 1.59
C SER A 62 4.38 15.68 0.52
N HIS A 63 5.66 15.32 0.34
CA HIS A 63 6.56 15.98 -0.61
C HIS A 63 6.46 15.41 -2.03
N ILE A 64 5.75 14.29 -2.23
CA ILE A 64 5.63 13.62 -3.52
C ILE A 64 4.22 13.87 -4.09
N PRO A 65 4.08 14.61 -5.20
CA PRO A 65 2.78 14.91 -5.79
C PRO A 65 1.95 13.65 -6.06
N TYR A 66 0.66 13.70 -5.76
CA TYR A 66 -0.30 12.61 -5.97
C TYR A 66 0.01 11.28 -5.26
N CYS A 67 1.07 11.20 -4.45
CA CYS A 67 1.51 9.97 -3.78
C CYS A 67 0.45 9.45 -2.80
N GLU A 68 -0.05 10.32 -1.91
CA GLU A 68 -1.09 9.93 -0.95
C GLU A 68 -2.36 9.44 -1.64
N ASN A 69 -2.73 10.06 -2.76
CA ASN A 69 -3.90 9.66 -3.52
C ASN A 69 -3.71 8.25 -4.08
N LEU A 70 -2.59 7.99 -4.77
CA LEU A 70 -2.28 6.67 -5.33
C LEU A 70 -2.18 5.59 -4.23
N LEU A 71 -1.52 5.90 -3.10
CA LEU A 71 -1.45 5.00 -1.95
C LEU A 71 -2.83 4.65 -1.40
N SER A 72 -3.75 5.63 -1.32
CA SER A 72 -5.12 5.41 -0.85
C SER A 72 -5.95 4.52 -1.78
N LEU A 73 -5.55 4.40 -3.04
CA LEU A 73 -6.19 3.54 -4.04
C LEU A 73 -5.61 2.12 -4.03
N PHE A 74 -4.31 1.96 -3.74
CA PHE A 74 -3.69 0.64 -3.56
C PHE A 74 -4.06 -0.02 -2.24
N LEU A 75 -3.99 0.74 -1.15
CA LEU A 75 -4.09 0.21 0.22
C LEU A 75 -5.53 0.32 0.71
N LYS A 76 -6.39 -0.48 0.09
CA LYS A 76 -7.75 -0.76 0.56
C LYS A 76 -7.78 -2.03 1.38
N LEU A 77 -8.57 -1.99 2.45
CA LEU A 77 -8.89 -3.17 3.22
C LEU A 77 -9.52 -4.21 2.30
N GLU A 78 -10.60 -3.84 1.60
CA GLU A 78 -11.31 -4.75 0.71
C GLU A 78 -10.56 -4.89 -0.63
N PRO A 79 -10.19 -6.12 -1.05
CA PRO A 79 -9.38 -6.30 -2.26
C PRO A 79 -10.06 -5.82 -3.55
N SER A 80 -11.38 -5.97 -3.67
CA SER A 80 -12.18 -5.54 -4.83
C SER A 80 -12.23 -4.01 -4.98
N GLU A 81 -11.93 -3.25 -3.93
CA GLU A 81 -11.87 -1.78 -3.97
C GLU A 81 -10.50 -1.25 -4.42
N ARG A 82 -9.49 -2.11 -4.57
CA ARG A 82 -8.14 -1.68 -4.96
C ARG A 82 -8.11 -1.32 -6.43
N ILE A 83 -7.34 -0.28 -6.76
CA ILE A 83 -7.03 0.07 -8.14
C ILE A 83 -6.32 -1.08 -8.86
N THR A 84 -6.63 -1.26 -10.15
CA THR A 84 -5.94 -2.24 -10.99
C THR A 84 -4.54 -1.75 -11.37
N ALA A 85 -3.69 -2.65 -11.86
CA ALA A 85 -2.36 -2.25 -12.34
C ALA A 85 -2.46 -1.29 -13.54
N ASP A 86 -3.34 -1.59 -14.50
CA ASP A 86 -3.57 -0.75 -15.68
C ASP A 86 -4.04 0.65 -15.31
N ASP A 87 -5.03 0.77 -14.42
CA ASP A 87 -5.54 2.07 -13.97
C ASP A 87 -4.47 2.84 -13.18
N ALA A 88 -3.67 2.15 -12.36
CA ALA A 88 -2.60 2.77 -11.60
C ALA A 88 -1.50 3.35 -12.50
N LEU A 89 -1.19 2.69 -13.62
CA LEU A 89 -0.24 3.20 -14.60
C LEU A 89 -0.73 4.49 -15.27
N GLN A 90 -2.05 4.69 -15.40
CA GLN A 90 -2.64 5.92 -15.95
C GLN A 90 -2.77 7.05 -14.90
N HIS A 91 -2.39 6.82 -13.65
CA HIS A 91 -2.57 7.77 -12.57
C HIS A 91 -1.63 8.99 -12.70
N CYS A 92 -2.09 10.17 -12.27
CA CYS A 92 -1.34 11.43 -12.33
C CYS A 92 0.02 11.41 -11.61
N TYR A 93 0.24 10.45 -10.71
CA TYR A 93 1.54 10.20 -10.09
C TYR A 93 2.64 9.93 -11.15
N PHE A 94 2.30 9.25 -12.24
CA PHE A 94 3.22 8.95 -13.35
C PHE A 94 3.20 9.99 -14.47
N ALA A 95 2.51 11.12 -14.30
CA ALA A 95 2.35 12.14 -15.34
C ALA A 95 3.67 12.81 -15.79
N THR A 96 4.74 12.67 -15.00
CA THR A 96 6.08 13.16 -15.36
C THR A 96 6.80 12.26 -16.37
N LEU A 97 6.33 11.03 -16.56
CA LEU A 97 6.91 10.09 -17.53
C LEU A 97 6.43 10.39 -18.95
N PRO A 98 7.26 10.15 -19.98
CA PRO A 98 6.83 10.29 -21.37
C PRO A 98 5.67 9.35 -21.70
N LYS A 99 4.63 9.85 -22.37
CA LYS A 99 3.45 9.06 -22.78
C LYS A 99 3.78 7.81 -23.61
N ALA A 100 4.92 7.82 -24.29
CA ALA A 100 5.42 6.67 -25.05
C ALA A 100 5.64 5.42 -24.18
N ILE A 101 5.84 5.57 -22.86
CA ILE A 101 6.04 4.45 -21.95
C ILE A 101 4.84 3.49 -21.91
N HIS A 102 3.63 3.96 -22.19
CA HIS A 102 2.43 3.12 -22.22
C HIS A 102 2.30 2.28 -23.50
N HIS A 103 3.16 2.49 -24.49
CA HIS A 103 3.07 1.85 -25.81
C HIS A 103 4.29 0.97 -26.14
N ILE A 104 5.19 0.75 -25.18
CA ILE A 104 6.35 -0.12 -25.40
C ILE A 104 5.93 -1.59 -25.44
N PRO A 105 6.65 -2.44 -26.20
CA PRO A 105 6.45 -3.88 -26.12
C PRO A 105 6.69 -4.41 -24.70
N GLN A 106 5.95 -5.45 -24.30
CA GLN A 106 6.06 -6.05 -22.96
C GLN A 106 7.46 -6.59 -22.64
N THR A 107 8.24 -6.93 -23.67
CA THR A 107 9.61 -7.43 -23.55
C THR A 107 10.66 -6.32 -23.59
N SER A 108 10.26 -5.07 -23.87
CA SER A 108 11.17 -3.93 -23.97
C SER A 108 11.38 -3.28 -22.61
N SER A 109 12.60 -2.83 -22.37
CA SER A 109 12.94 -2.05 -21.19
C SER A 109 12.33 -0.64 -21.26
N ILE A 110 11.86 -0.11 -20.13
CA ILE A 110 11.38 1.28 -20.01
C ILE A 110 12.46 2.31 -20.39
N PHE A 111 13.75 1.97 -20.24
CA PHE A 111 14.88 2.85 -20.58
C PHE A 111 15.09 2.98 -22.09
N SER A 112 14.38 2.21 -22.91
CA SER A 112 14.35 2.42 -24.36
C SER A 112 13.56 3.67 -24.76
N VAL A 113 12.73 4.20 -23.85
CA VAL A 113 11.91 5.40 -24.09
C VAL A 113 12.77 6.66 -23.90
N PRO A 114 12.89 7.52 -24.93
CA PRO A 114 13.58 8.80 -24.78
C PRO A 114 12.97 9.64 -23.66
N GLY A 115 13.82 10.16 -22.78
CA GLY A 115 13.39 10.95 -21.61
C GLY A 115 13.17 10.12 -20.33
N VAL A 116 13.38 8.80 -20.37
CA VAL A 116 13.39 7.94 -19.17
C VAL A 116 14.83 7.62 -18.81
N TYR A 117 15.23 7.98 -17.60
CA TYR A 117 16.57 7.72 -17.06
C TYR A 117 16.53 7.54 -15.55
N LEU A 118 17.54 6.86 -15.00
CA LEU A 118 17.74 6.77 -13.56
C LEU A 118 18.37 8.06 -13.05
N ILE A 119 17.89 8.53 -11.91
CA ILE A 119 18.52 9.60 -11.14
C ILE A 119 19.42 8.90 -10.12
N PRO A 120 20.74 9.18 -10.09
CA PRO A 120 21.61 8.65 -9.04
C PRO A 120 21.08 9.06 -7.67
N ASP A 121 21.08 8.13 -6.72
CA ASP A 121 20.82 8.50 -5.34
C ASP A 121 21.86 9.55 -4.92
N ILE A 122 21.38 10.62 -4.30
CA ILE A 122 22.27 11.52 -3.57
C ILE A 122 22.70 10.68 -2.37
N THR A 123 23.84 9.99 -2.47
CA THR A 123 24.51 9.49 -1.28
C THR A 123 24.62 10.67 -0.34
N CYS A 124 24.01 10.60 0.83
CA CYS A 124 24.33 11.51 1.92
C CYS A 124 25.82 11.33 2.16
N ASP A 125 26.63 12.15 1.50
CA ASP A 125 28.06 12.16 1.73
C ASP A 125 28.21 12.52 3.21
N ASN A 126 29.00 11.72 3.92
CA ASN A 126 29.36 11.98 5.30
C ASN A 126 30.27 13.22 5.32
N SER A 127 29.72 14.41 5.10
CA SER A 127 30.43 15.66 5.32
C SER A 127 30.14 16.15 6.73
N HIS A 128 30.89 15.53 7.66
CA HIS A 128 31.50 16.11 8.86
C HIS A 128 30.68 16.97 9.84
N LEU A 129 30.66 16.47 11.09
CA LEU A 129 30.66 17.18 12.39
C LEU A 129 29.39 17.92 12.83
#